data_AF-G5ALQ8-F1
#
_entry.id   AF-G5ALQ8-F1
#
_cell.length_a   1.000
_cell.length_b   1.000
_cell.length_c   1.000
_cell.angle_alpha   90.00
_cell.angle_beta   90.00
_cell.angle_gamma   90.00
#
_symmetry.space_group_name_H-M   'P 1'
#
loop_
_entity.id
_entity.type
_entity.pdbx_description
1 polymer ?
#
loop_
_entity_poly.entity_id
_entity_poly.type
_entity_poly.pdbx_seq_one_letter_code
_entity_poly.pdbx_strand_id
1 'polypeptide(L)'
;MENYLKNNDTTAFLDKLQTQFECCGAANFTDWENIPGMGEGQVPDSCCVNNTKDCGSDTKEHPIYTKGCLEKIGNWLRKNVLLVAAAALGIAFVEVLGIVFACCLVKSI
;
A
#
# COMPACT_ATOMS: atom_id res chain seq x y z
N MET A 1 2.86 7.16 8.81
CA MET A 1 4.04 7.78 8.18
C MET A 1 5.09 8.23 9.20
N GLU A 2 4.74 8.58 10.44
CA GLU A 2 5.72 9.01 11.47
C GLU A 2 6.87 8.03 11.76
N ASN A 3 6.64 6.73 11.62
CA ASN A 3 7.66 5.69 11.82
C ASN A 3 8.44 5.34 10.55
N TYR A 4 8.24 6.07 9.45
CA TYR A 4 8.83 5.76 8.15
C TYR A 4 10.37 5.73 8.20
N LEU A 5 11.00 6.69 8.89
CA LEU A 5 12.47 6.73 9.05
C LEU A 5 12.99 5.83 10.17
N LYS A 6 12.10 5.27 11.01
CA LYS A 6 12.47 4.53 12.23
C LYS A 6 12.36 3.02 12.06
N ASN A 7 11.51 2.55 11.15
CA ASN A 7 11.13 1.15 11.04
C ASN A 7 11.16 0.69 9.57
N ASN A 8 12.08 -0.21 9.25
CA ASN A 8 12.30 -0.71 7.89
C ASN A 8 11.08 -1.42 7.30
N ASP A 9 10.26 -2.10 8.11
CA ASP A 9 9.05 -2.77 7.61
C ASP A 9 8.00 -1.74 7.19
N THR A 10 7.88 -0.65 7.95
CA THR A 10 6.99 0.48 7.64
C THR A 10 7.49 1.21 6.39
N THR A 11 8.80 1.39 6.25
CA THR A 11 9.43 1.94 5.04
C THR A 11 9.07 1.10 3.83
N ALA A 12 9.41 -0.20 3.86
CA ALA A 12 9.21 -1.11 2.74
C ALA A 12 7.72 -1.25 2.36
N PHE A 13 6.83 -1.27 3.35
CA PHE A 13 5.39 -1.32 3.11
C PHE A 13 4.88 -0.04 2.42
N LEU A 14 5.24 1.14 2.94
CA LEU A 14 4.80 2.41 2.37
C LEU A 14 5.39 2.63 0.96
N ASP A 15 6.66 2.30 0.76
CA ASP A 15 7.31 2.37 -0.56
C ASP A 15 6.61 1.49 -1.59
N LYS A 16 6.24 0.27 -1.18
CA LYS A 16 5.49 -0.64 -2.03
C LYS A 16 4.11 -0.09 -2.37
N LEU A 17 3.40 0.52 -1.42
CA LEU A 17 2.10 1.15 -1.71
C LEU A 17 2.25 2.31 -2.68
N GLN A 18 3.24 3.17 -2.48
CA GLN A 18 3.47 4.37 -3.29
C GLN A 18 3.81 4.01 -4.73
N THR A 19 4.69 3.04 -4.92
CA THR A 19 5.04 2.50 -6.26
C THR A 19 3.87 1.76 -6.90
N GLN A 20 3.18 0.89 -6.16
CA GLN A 20 2.09 0.07 -6.71
C GLN A 20 0.85 0.88 -7.11
N PHE A 21 0.53 1.93 -6.36
CA PHE A 21 -0.67 2.75 -6.59
C PHE A 21 -0.37 4.11 -7.24
N GLU A 22 0.89 4.36 -7.59
CA GLU A 22 1.36 5.60 -8.23
C GLU A 22 0.84 6.83 -7.48
N CYS A 23 1.21 6.88 -6.20
CA CYS A 23 0.73 7.86 -5.23
C CYS A 23 1.87 8.31 -4.30
N CYS A 24 1.69 9.46 -3.63
CA CYS A 24 2.62 9.96 -2.63
C CYS A 24 1.87 10.60 -1.47
N GLY A 25 2.31 10.29 -0.25
CA GLY A 25 1.62 10.67 0.99
C GLY A 25 0.26 10.00 1.18
N ALA A 26 -0.42 10.33 2.27
CA ALA A 26 -1.75 9.80 2.58
C ALA A 26 -2.83 10.54 1.77
N ALA A 27 -2.88 11.87 1.91
CA ALA A 27 -3.75 12.78 1.19
C ALA A 27 -3.04 13.40 -0.02
N ASN A 28 -1.78 13.82 0.12
CA ASN A 28 -0.93 14.25 -0.99
C ASN A 28 0.57 14.22 -0.60
N PHE A 29 1.48 14.43 -1.56
CA PHE A 29 2.93 14.46 -1.33
C PHE A 29 3.42 15.39 -0.20
N THR A 30 2.76 16.53 0.06
CA THR A 30 3.12 17.46 1.14
C THR A 30 2.96 16.87 2.54
N ASP A 31 2.27 15.73 2.69
CA ASP A 31 2.18 15.05 3.99
C ASP A 31 3.56 14.69 4.55
N TRP A 32 4.55 14.51 3.67
CA TRP A 32 5.93 14.20 4.03
C TRP A 32 6.65 15.35 4.75
N GLU A 33 6.25 16.59 4.51
CA GLU A 33 6.83 17.78 5.18
C GLU A 33 6.54 17.78 6.70
N ASN A 34 5.49 17.07 7.13
CA ASN A 34 5.12 16.95 8.54
C ASN A 34 5.88 15.82 9.26
N ILE A 35 6.72 15.05 8.56
CA ILE A 35 7.43 13.91 9.12
C ILE A 35 8.79 14.36 9.68
N PRO A 36 9.04 14.20 11.00
CA PRO A 36 10.33 14.58 11.58
C PRO A 36 11.49 13.84 10.90
N GLY A 37 12.43 14.58 10.33
CA GLY A 37 13.57 14.04 9.58
C GLY A 37 13.43 14.08 8.06
N MET A 38 12.27 14.46 7.53
CA MET A 38 12.11 14.92 6.14
C MET A 38 12.28 16.44 6.07
N GLY A 39 13.01 16.92 5.06
CA GLY A 39 13.06 18.34 4.73
C GLY A 39 11.83 18.82 3.96
N GLU A 40 11.66 20.13 3.87
CA GLU A 40 10.65 20.74 2.99
C GLU A 40 10.92 20.35 1.53
N GLY A 41 9.88 19.96 0.80
CA GLY A 41 10.02 19.50 -0.58
C GLY A 41 10.75 18.17 -0.75
N GLN A 42 10.95 17.39 0.33
CA GLN A 42 11.49 16.03 0.28
C GLN A 42 10.38 14.97 0.40
N VAL A 43 10.53 13.90 -0.37
CA VAL A 43 9.65 12.72 -0.36
C VAL A 43 10.51 11.45 -0.49
N PRO A 44 9.97 10.25 -0.24
CA PRO A 44 10.66 9.02 -0.57
C PRO A 44 10.89 8.87 -2.07
N ASP A 45 11.95 8.17 -2.47
CA ASP A 45 12.20 7.82 -3.88
C ASP A 45 11.05 6.99 -4.50
N SER A 46 10.32 6.24 -3.67
CA SER A 46 9.12 5.50 -4.08
C SER A 46 7.95 6.39 -4.55
N CYS A 47 7.99 7.70 -4.25
CA CYS A 47 7.06 8.69 -4.77
C CYS A 47 7.42 9.21 -6.17
N CYS A 48 8.61 8.93 -6.68
CA CYS A 48 9.02 9.40 -8.00
C CYS A 48 8.35 8.58 -9.11
N VAL A 49 8.03 9.24 -10.22
CA VAL A 49 7.52 8.57 -11.42
C VAL A 49 8.57 7.61 -11.98
N ASN A 50 9.82 8.06 -12.01
CA ASN A 50 10.98 7.23 -12.28
C ASN A 50 11.70 6.98 -10.95
N ASN A 51 11.61 5.76 -10.43
CA ASN A 51 12.25 5.37 -9.17
C ASN A 51 13.77 5.23 -9.37
N THR A 52 14.45 6.38 -9.39
CA THR A 52 15.90 6.48 -9.41
C THR A 52 16.39 6.87 -8.03
N LYS A 53 17.58 6.41 -7.67
CA LYS A 53 18.18 6.73 -6.38
C LYS A 53 18.24 8.25 -6.15
N ASP A 54 17.82 8.68 -4.96
CA ASP A 54 17.86 10.05 -4.45
C ASP A 54 16.94 11.04 -5.22
N CYS A 55 16.01 10.57 -6.06
CA CYS A 55 15.08 11.44 -6.81
C CYS A 55 14.09 12.19 -5.93
N GLY A 56 13.76 11.65 -4.75
CA GLY A 56 12.84 12.26 -3.80
C GLY A 56 13.45 13.40 -2.98
N SER A 57 14.75 13.66 -3.16
CA SER A 57 15.51 14.67 -2.41
C SER A 57 15.06 16.11 -2.71
N ASP A 58 14.55 16.36 -3.92
CA ASP A 58 13.90 17.63 -4.30
C ASP A 58 12.75 17.37 -5.28
N THR A 59 11.53 17.59 -4.81
CA THR A 59 10.30 17.48 -5.61
C THR A 59 10.23 18.42 -6.83
N LYS A 60 11.11 19.41 -6.96
CA LYS A 60 11.20 20.31 -8.12
C LYS A 60 12.09 19.78 -9.23
N GLU A 61 13.05 18.91 -8.92
CA GLU A 61 14.02 18.39 -9.89
C GLU A 61 13.48 17.20 -10.68
N HIS A 62 12.62 16.38 -10.04
CA HIS A 62 12.11 15.15 -10.64
C HIS A 62 10.57 15.08 -10.62
N PRO A 63 9.95 14.45 -11.63
CA PRO A 63 8.51 14.23 -11.63
C PRO A 63 8.13 13.23 -10.53
N ILE A 64 7.20 13.63 -9.67
CA ILE A 64 6.67 12.83 -8.58
C ILE A 64 5.16 12.59 -8.73
N TYR A 65 4.66 11.55 -8.07
CA TYR A 65 3.24 11.38 -7.85
C TYR A 65 2.75 12.44 -6.86
N THR A 66 1.77 13.24 -7.25
CA THR A 66 1.23 14.31 -6.38
C THR A 66 -0.03 13.91 -5.62
N LYS A 67 -0.67 12.81 -6.04
CA LYS A 67 -1.93 12.32 -5.46
C LYS A 67 -1.69 11.42 -4.26
N GLY A 68 -2.52 11.58 -3.22
CA GLY A 68 -2.48 10.73 -2.03
C GLY A 68 -2.87 9.29 -2.27
N CYS A 69 -2.27 8.40 -1.48
CA CYS A 69 -2.54 6.98 -1.56
C CYS A 69 -3.94 6.60 -1.08
N LEU A 70 -4.56 7.34 -0.15
CA LEU A 70 -5.95 7.07 0.25
C LEU A 70 -6.90 7.19 -0.94
N GLU A 71 -6.75 8.25 -1.74
CA GLU A 71 -7.58 8.48 -2.94
C GLU A 71 -7.34 7.37 -3.97
N LYS A 72 -6.07 7.08 -4.30
CA LYS A 72 -5.72 6.08 -5.32
C LYS A 72 -6.15 4.67 -4.93
N ILE A 73 -5.88 4.24 -3.69
CA ILE A 73 -6.27 2.92 -3.19
C ILE A 73 -7.80 2.82 -3.11
N GLY A 74 -8.47 3.84 -2.60
CA GLY A 74 -9.94 3.87 -2.51
C GLY A 74 -10.60 3.77 -3.89
N ASN A 75 -10.06 4.48 -4.89
CA ASN A 75 -10.54 4.39 -6.26
C ASN A 75 -10.27 3.02 -6.88
N TRP A 76 -9.10 2.42 -6.62
CA TRP A 76 -8.80 1.06 -7.05
C TRP A 76 -9.78 0.05 -6.44
N LEU A 77 -10.05 0.15 -5.14
CA LEU A 77 -10.97 -0.74 -4.43
C LEU A 77 -12.39 -0.62 -4.99
N ARG A 78 -12.90 0.60 -5.21
CA ARG A 78 -14.23 0.83 -5.79
C ARG A 78 -14.36 0.23 -7.18
N LYS A 79 -13.33 0.36 -8.02
CA LYS A 79 -13.31 -0.22 -9.38
C LYS A 79 -13.25 -1.75 -9.36
N ASN A 80 -12.58 -2.33 -8.37
CA ASN A 80 -12.33 -3.78 -8.27
C ASN A 80 -13.16 -4.47 -7.18
N VAL A 81 -14.20 -3.83 -6.65
CA VAL A 81 -14.95 -4.32 -5.48
C VAL A 81 -15.55 -5.70 -5.72
N LEU A 82 -16.01 -5.98 -6.94
CA LEU A 82 -16.56 -7.29 -7.32
C LEU A 82 -15.49 -8.38 -7.29
N LEU A 83 -14.27 -8.11 -7.75
CA LEU A 83 -13.16 -9.07 -7.71
C LEU A 83 -12.76 -9.38 -6.27
N VAL A 84 -12.65 -8.35 -5.43
CA VAL A 84 -12.33 -8.51 -4.00
C VAL A 84 -13.41 -9.32 -3.28
N ALA A 85 -14.68 -9.01 -3.53
CA ALA A 85 -15.81 -9.75 -2.94
C ALA A 85 -15.83 -11.22 -3.40
N ALA A 86 -15.59 -11.48 -4.69
CA ALA A 86 -15.53 -12.84 -5.21
C ALA A 86 -14.38 -13.65 -4.59
N ALA A 87 -13.20 -13.05 -4.43
CA ALA A 87 -12.07 -13.70 -3.76
C ALA A 87 -12.40 -14.04 -2.30
N ALA A 88 -13.02 -13.10 -1.56
CA ALA A 88 -13.43 -13.33 -0.17
C ALA A 88 -14.45 -14.47 -0.04
N LEU A 89 -15.47 -14.51 -0.92
CA LEU A 89 -16.45 -15.60 -0.96
C LEU A 89 -15.81 -16.95 -1.31
N GLY A 90 -14.86 -16.97 -2.24
CA GLY A 90 -14.12 -18.18 -2.60
C GLY A 90 -13.31 -18.74 -1.43
N ILE A 91 -12.61 -17.87 -0.69
CA ILE A 91 -11.86 -18.26 0.52
C ILE A 91 -12.81 -18.85 1.56
N ALA A 92 -13.91 -18.15 1.88
CA ALA A 92 -14.89 -18.61 2.86
C ALA A 92 -15.49 -19.98 2.49
N PHE A 93 -15.76 -20.21 1.20
CA PHE A 93 -16.26 -21.50 0.72
C PHE A 93 -15.25 -22.63 0.95
N VAL A 94 -13.96 -22.40 0.64
CA VAL A 94 -12.89 -23.39 0.87
C VAL A 94 -12.71 -23.69 2.36
N GLU A 95 -12.79 -22.68 3.22
CA GLU A 95 -12.73 -22.85 4.67
C GLU A 95 -13.85 -23.76 5.19
N VAL A 96 -15.09 -23.52 4.74
CA VAL A 96 -16.25 -24.36 5.12
C VAL A 96 -16.05 -25.81 4.68
N LEU A 97 -15.58 -26.04 3.45
CA LEU A 97 -15.28 -27.40 2.98
C LEU A 97 -14.19 -28.07 3.83
N GLY A 98 -13.14 -27.32 4.22
CA GLY A 98 -12.09 -27.80 5.10
C GLY A 98 -12.63 -28.26 6.46
N ILE A 99 -13.53 -27.48 7.06
CA ILE A 99 -14.19 -27.82 8.34
C ILE A 99 -15.04 -29.09 8.18
N VAL A 100 -15.82 -29.19 7.10
CA VAL A 100 -16.65 -30.38 6.82
C VAL A 100 -15.77 -31.62 6.68
N PHE A 101 -14.69 -31.56 5.90
CA PHE A 101 -13.79 -32.70 5.73
C PHE A 101 -13.07 -33.10 7.01
N ALA A 102 -12.60 -32.14 7.81
CA ALA A 102 -12.02 -32.42 9.11
C ALA A 102 -13.04 -33.13 10.04
N CYS A 103 -14.30 -32.67 10.05
CA CYS A 103 -15.37 -33.28 10.82
C CYS A 103 -15.73 -34.69 10.35
N CYS A 104 -15.67 -34.97 9.05
CA CYS A 104 -15.90 -36.30 8.49
C CYS A 104 -14.75 -37.25 8.83
N LEU A 105 -13.50 -36.78 8.74
CA LEU A 105 -12.32 -37.57 9.07
C LEU A 105 -12.32 -38.00 10.53
N VAL A 106 -12.61 -37.07 11.46
CA VAL A 106 -12.67 -37.36 12.90
C VAL A 106 -13.77 -38.38 13.24
N LYS A 107 -14.90 -38.39 12.53
CA LYS A 107 -15.97 -39.37 12.74
C LYS A 107 -15.66 -40.75 12.13
N SER A 108 -14.72 -40.82 11.20
CA SER A 108 -14.30 -42.06 10.55
C SER A 108 -13.16 -42.77 11.31
N ILE A 109 -12.56 -42.10 12.28
CA ILE A 109 -11.58 -42.64 13.24
C ILE A 109 -12.35 -43.06 14.49
#